data_AF-A0A2H5AY25-F1
#
_entry.id   AF-A0A2H5AY25-F1
#
_cell.length_a   1.000
_cell.length_b   1.000
_cell.length_c   1.000
_cell.angle_alpha   90.00
_cell.angle_beta   90.00
_cell.angle_gamma   90.00
#
_symmetry.space_group_name_H-M   'P 1'
#
loop_
_entity.id
_entity.type
_entity.pdbx_description
1 polymer ?
#
loop_
_entity_poly.entity_id
_entity_poly.type
_entity_poly.pdbx_seq_one_letter_code
_entity_poly.pdbx_strand_id
1 'polypeptide(L)'
;MAVGTVSRRYGFVLLVHGLALAFALPLYLRPGYQCLPGSECGVPIESPEGILGAYDLERPGLLQVYWVLLLVLQTVAVAWWYRRHGRLGRAVPALATAVALAALTTALTAADWHGIRTTSAVVETVYLLRFNGATPLVVSALTLLVLALTERSAAWTPFALGFAFLAYLAATYDSLYLLGGLGLPVDALADPAGVRQLLNLAGPAAALLVGGGLALLSTELTVRQRSKARTSSSTA
;
A
#
# COMPACT_ATOMS: atom_id res chain seq x y z
N MET A 1 4.58 16.85 -25.31
CA MET A 1 4.42 17.63 -24.04
C MET A 1 3.79 16.86 -22.86
N ALA A 2 3.31 15.61 -22.99
CA ALA A 2 2.46 14.97 -21.98
C ALA A 2 3.16 14.32 -20.77
N VAL A 3 4.41 13.87 -20.90
CA VAL A 3 5.07 12.97 -19.92
C VAL A 3 5.19 13.59 -18.51
N GLY A 4 5.69 14.82 -18.39
CA GLY A 4 5.89 15.46 -17.07
C GLY A 4 4.60 15.74 -16.30
N THR A 5 3.47 15.95 -17.00
CA THR A 5 2.18 16.18 -16.32
C THR A 5 1.59 14.91 -15.73
N VAL A 6 1.81 13.76 -16.38
CA VAL A 6 1.34 12.46 -15.89
C VAL A 6 2.16 12.03 -14.69
N SER A 7 3.49 12.15 -14.74
CA SER A 7 4.38 11.84 -13.60
C SER A 7 4.03 12.66 -12.36
N ARG A 8 3.76 13.96 -12.52
CA ARG A 8 3.34 14.79 -11.38
C ARG A 8 2.00 14.36 -10.77
N ARG A 9 1.02 14.04 -11.61
CA ARG A 9 -0.30 13.62 -11.14
C ARG A 9 -0.26 12.28 -10.42
N TYR A 10 0.37 11.29 -11.04
CA TYR A 10 0.52 9.96 -10.50
C TYR A 10 1.39 9.96 -9.23
N GLY A 11 2.49 10.73 -9.23
CA GLY A 11 3.37 10.91 -8.09
C GLY A 11 2.67 11.44 -6.84
N PHE A 12 1.72 12.38 -7.01
CA PHE A 12 0.89 12.84 -5.89
C PHE A 12 0.06 11.70 -5.29
N VAL A 13 -0.56 10.86 -6.12
CA VAL A 13 -1.38 9.73 -5.65
C VAL A 13 -0.51 8.72 -4.90
N LEU A 14 0.69 8.42 -5.41
CA LEU A 14 1.67 7.59 -4.71
C LEU A 14 2.01 8.14 -3.32
N LEU A 15 2.29 9.44 -3.19
CA LEU A 15 2.57 10.06 -1.89
C LEU A 15 1.38 9.97 -0.94
N VAL A 16 0.16 10.22 -1.43
CA VAL A 16 -1.05 10.16 -0.62
C VAL A 16 -1.25 8.75 -0.04
N HIS A 17 -1.13 7.71 -0.87
CA HIS A 17 -1.21 6.31 -0.38
C HIS A 17 -0.02 5.93 0.50
N GLY A 18 1.20 6.38 0.18
CA GLY A 18 2.40 6.10 0.97
C GLY A 18 2.34 6.70 2.36
N LEU A 19 1.93 7.97 2.48
CA LEU A 19 1.73 8.65 3.76
C LEU A 19 0.61 7.98 4.57
N ALA A 20 -0.47 7.61 3.91
CA ALA A 20 -1.57 6.89 4.53
C ALA A 20 -1.14 5.55 5.15
N LEU A 21 -0.30 4.77 4.48
CA LEU A 21 0.26 3.54 5.04
C LEU A 21 1.26 3.85 6.18
N ALA A 22 2.11 4.86 6.01
CA ALA A 22 3.10 5.24 7.01
C ALA A 22 2.46 5.71 8.33
N PHE A 23 1.43 6.56 8.26
CA PHE A 23 0.70 7.02 9.46
C PHE A 23 -0.11 5.91 10.13
N ALA A 24 -0.40 4.82 9.42
CA ALA A 24 -1.08 3.68 10.00
C ALA A 24 -0.14 2.80 10.85
N LEU A 25 1.18 2.87 10.64
CA LEU A 25 2.17 1.98 11.29
C LEU A 25 1.95 1.82 12.82
N PRO A 26 1.74 2.88 13.63
CA PRO A 26 1.56 2.72 15.06
C PRO A 26 0.30 1.92 15.44
N LEU A 27 -0.71 1.88 14.56
CA LEU A 27 -1.97 1.16 14.78
C LEU A 27 -1.86 -0.34 14.47
N TYR A 28 -0.73 -0.78 13.90
CA TYR A 28 -0.41 -2.17 13.60
C TYR A 28 0.59 -2.79 14.60
N LEU A 29 0.99 -2.04 15.63
CA LEU A 29 1.79 -2.58 16.72
C LEU A 29 0.99 -3.65 17.47
N ARG A 30 1.64 -4.78 17.73
CA ARG A 30 1.13 -5.83 18.60
C ARG A 30 1.76 -5.76 19.98
N PRO A 31 1.08 -6.26 21.03
CA PRO A 31 1.74 -6.60 22.27
C PRO A 31 2.91 -7.53 21.96
N GLY A 32 4.12 -7.15 22.36
CA GLY A 32 5.29 -7.99 22.15
C GLY A 32 5.14 -9.34 22.85
N TYR A 33 5.78 -10.37 22.29
CA TYR A 33 5.84 -11.66 22.95
C TYR A 33 6.88 -11.61 24.06
N GLN A 34 6.44 -11.81 25.31
CA GLN A 34 7.34 -11.97 26.46
C GLN A 34 7.50 -13.44 26.80
N CYS A 35 8.74 -13.88 26.81
CA CYS A 35 9.10 -15.26 27.08
C CYS A 35 9.26 -15.49 28.58
N LEU A 36 8.65 -16.55 29.10
CA LEU A 36 8.93 -16.99 30.46
C LEU A 36 10.35 -17.54 30.53
N PRO A 37 11.13 -17.22 31.58
CA PRO A 37 12.46 -17.78 31.74
C PRO A 37 12.41 -19.30 31.80
N GLY A 38 13.11 -19.97 30.88
CA GLY A 38 13.17 -21.43 30.78
C GLY A 38 12.18 -22.09 29.81
N SER A 39 11.32 -21.34 29.12
CA SER A 39 10.50 -21.87 28.02
C SER A 39 11.17 -21.66 26.66
N GLU A 40 11.12 -22.66 25.77
CA GLU A 40 11.43 -22.48 24.34
C GLU A 40 10.37 -21.56 23.72
N CYS A 41 10.69 -20.28 23.70
CA CYS A 41 9.77 -19.24 23.28
C CYS A 41 9.90 -18.98 21.79
N GLY A 42 9.60 -20.00 20.98
CA GLY A 42 9.41 -19.82 19.56
C GLY A 42 8.05 -19.23 19.31
N VAL A 43 7.97 -17.99 18.82
CA VAL A 43 6.82 -17.63 17.99
C VAL A 43 7.00 -18.46 16.72
N PRO A 44 6.15 -19.46 16.44
CA PRO A 44 6.31 -20.24 15.23
C PRO A 44 6.34 -19.26 14.05
N ILE A 45 7.30 -19.46 13.15
CA ILE A 45 7.26 -18.81 11.85
C ILE A 45 6.13 -19.50 11.09
N GLU A 46 4.89 -19.12 11.43
CA GLU A 46 3.71 -19.74 10.85
C GLU A 46 3.65 -19.41 9.35
N SER A 47 3.26 -20.43 8.60
CA SER A 47 2.86 -20.35 7.21
C SER A 47 1.62 -19.45 7.06
N PRO A 48 1.11 -19.22 5.82
CA PRO A 48 0.81 -17.93 5.16
C PRO A 48 -0.22 -16.98 5.83
N GLU A 49 -0.16 -16.75 7.14
CA GLU A 49 -0.98 -15.77 7.85
C GLU A 49 -0.21 -14.46 8.00
N GLY A 50 0.18 -13.88 6.86
CA GLY A 50 1.02 -12.70 6.79
C GLY A 50 0.42 -11.44 7.43
N ILE A 51 -0.89 -11.39 7.66
CA ILE A 51 -1.56 -10.23 8.24
C ILE A 51 -2.66 -10.58 9.23
N LEU A 52 -2.60 -9.85 10.34
CA LEU A 52 -3.54 -9.83 11.46
C LEU A 52 -5.00 -9.76 11.05
N GLY A 53 -5.77 -10.71 11.57
CA GLY A 53 -7.20 -10.57 11.69
C GLY A 53 -7.53 -9.44 12.67
N ALA A 54 -8.79 -9.00 12.67
CA ALA A 54 -9.26 -7.99 13.61
C ALA A 54 -9.03 -8.37 15.09
N TYR A 55 -8.91 -9.66 15.39
CA TYR A 55 -8.69 -10.20 16.73
C TYR A 55 -7.23 -10.11 17.22
N ASP A 56 -6.25 -9.94 16.31
CA ASP A 56 -4.83 -9.89 16.66
C ASP A 56 -4.30 -8.46 16.84
N LEU A 57 -5.14 -7.46 16.58
CA LEU A 57 -4.82 -6.04 16.73
C LEU A 57 -5.16 -5.57 18.15
N GLU A 58 -4.32 -4.72 18.74
CA GLU A 58 -4.60 -4.13 20.06
C GLU A 58 -5.87 -3.26 20.03
N ARG A 59 -6.07 -2.53 18.91
CA ARG A 59 -7.14 -1.52 18.78
C ARG A 59 -7.83 -1.59 17.41
N PRO A 60 -8.54 -2.67 17.08
CA PRO A 60 -9.15 -2.86 15.76
C PRO A 60 -10.17 -1.76 15.41
N GLY A 61 -10.92 -1.27 16.40
CA GLY A 61 -11.87 -0.17 16.20
C GLY A 61 -11.21 1.16 15.80
N LEU A 62 -10.07 1.51 16.39
CA LEU A 62 -9.31 2.71 16.00
C LEU A 62 -8.76 2.58 14.59
N LEU A 63 -8.25 1.39 14.25
CA LEU A 63 -7.74 1.10 12.91
C LEU A 63 -8.85 1.23 11.86
N GLN A 64 -10.04 0.72 12.15
CA GLN A 64 -11.21 0.85 11.27
C GLN A 64 -11.60 2.32 11.07
N VAL A 65 -11.74 3.10 12.15
CA VAL A 65 -12.06 4.53 12.07
C VAL A 65 -10.99 5.29 11.27
N TYR A 66 -9.72 5.00 11.54
CA TYR A 66 -8.59 5.58 10.79
C TYR A 66 -8.72 5.33 9.29
N TRP A 67 -8.94 4.08 8.86
CA TRP A 67 -9.04 3.75 7.44
C TRP A 67 -10.26 4.35 6.76
N VAL A 68 -11.40 4.43 7.45
CA VAL A 68 -12.61 5.08 6.91
C VAL A 68 -12.35 6.57 6.68
N LEU A 69 -11.83 7.28 7.69
CA LEU A 69 -11.51 8.70 7.55
C LEU A 69 -10.48 8.93 6.45
N LEU A 70 -9.46 8.09 6.39
CA LEU A 70 -8.40 8.19 5.43
C LEU A 70 -8.89 7.91 4.00
N LEU A 71 -9.76 6.93 3.79
CA LEU A 71 -10.37 6.68 2.48
C LEU A 71 -11.13 7.90 1.96
N VAL A 72 -11.90 8.58 2.83
CA VAL A 72 -12.60 9.82 2.50
C VAL A 72 -11.59 10.91 2.14
N LEU A 73 -10.58 11.14 2.99
CA LEU A 73 -9.56 12.17 2.77
C LEU A 73 -8.76 11.92 1.48
N GLN A 74 -8.34 10.68 1.22
CA GLN A 74 -7.64 10.30 -0.01
C GLN A 74 -8.52 10.54 -1.24
N THR A 75 -9.79 10.10 -1.20
CA THR A 75 -10.73 10.29 -2.30
C THR A 75 -10.90 11.76 -2.63
N VAL A 76 -11.11 12.60 -1.60
CA VAL A 76 -11.24 14.06 -1.76
C VAL A 76 -9.94 14.66 -2.30
N ALA A 77 -8.79 14.30 -1.74
CA ALA A 77 -7.49 14.83 -2.14
C ALA A 77 -7.15 14.50 -3.60
N VAL A 78 -7.35 13.24 -4.01
CA VAL A 78 -7.10 12.77 -5.39
C VAL A 78 -8.10 13.41 -6.36
N ALA A 79 -9.39 13.44 -6.02
CA ALA A 79 -10.41 14.08 -6.86
C ALA A 79 -10.11 15.57 -7.05
N TRP A 80 -9.80 16.28 -5.97
CA TRP A 80 -9.43 17.70 -6.01
C TRP A 80 -8.19 17.94 -6.87
N TRP A 81 -7.14 17.13 -6.68
CA TRP A 81 -5.89 17.24 -7.43
C TRP A 81 -6.10 17.01 -8.93
N TYR A 82 -6.86 15.98 -9.30
CA TYR A 82 -7.18 15.67 -10.70
C TYR A 82 -8.13 16.68 -11.33
N ARG A 83 -9.08 17.22 -10.56
CA ARG A 83 -9.94 18.33 -10.99
C ARG A 83 -9.14 19.57 -11.34
N ARG A 84 -8.16 19.95 -10.49
CA ARG A 84 -7.27 21.10 -10.74
C ARG A 84 -6.49 20.98 -12.05
N HIS A 85 -6.22 19.75 -12.51
CA HIS A 85 -5.51 19.48 -13.76
C HIS A 85 -6.45 19.18 -14.96
N GLY A 86 -7.77 19.37 -14.82
CA GLY A 86 -8.75 19.14 -15.90
C GLY A 86 -8.86 17.68 -16.33
N ARG A 87 -8.57 16.72 -15.44
CA ARG A 87 -8.49 15.28 -15.76
C ARG A 87 -9.31 14.40 -14.81
N LEU A 88 -10.28 14.96 -14.10
CA LEU A 88 -11.10 14.22 -13.13
C LEU A 88 -11.66 12.91 -13.69
N GLY A 89 -12.16 12.90 -14.93
CA GLY A 89 -12.70 11.68 -15.57
C GLY A 89 -11.71 10.51 -15.65
N ARG A 90 -10.40 10.74 -15.60
CA ARG A 90 -9.39 9.67 -15.52
C ARG A 90 -9.22 9.09 -14.12
N ALA A 91 -9.43 9.89 -13.08
CA ALA A 91 -9.36 9.40 -11.70
C ALA A 91 -10.64 8.70 -11.27
N VAL A 92 -11.79 9.01 -11.86
CA VAL A 92 -13.10 8.44 -11.46
C VAL A 92 -13.09 6.91 -11.39
N PRO A 93 -12.58 6.15 -12.38
CA PRO A 93 -12.54 4.69 -12.26
C PRO A 93 -11.69 4.21 -11.09
N ALA A 94 -10.53 4.82 -10.85
CA ALA A 94 -9.66 4.46 -9.74
C ALA A 94 -10.30 4.76 -8.38
N LEU A 95 -10.96 5.92 -8.25
CA LEU A 95 -11.70 6.29 -7.04
C LEU A 95 -12.90 5.37 -6.79
N ALA A 96 -13.64 5.02 -7.84
CA ALA A 96 -14.75 4.07 -7.76
C ALA A 96 -14.25 2.68 -7.33
N THR A 97 -13.11 2.22 -7.87
CA THR A 97 -12.45 0.99 -7.44
C THR A 97 -12.08 1.04 -5.95
N ALA A 98 -11.48 2.14 -5.48
CA ALA A 98 -11.12 2.29 -4.08
C ALA A 98 -12.34 2.16 -3.14
N VAL A 99 -13.43 2.88 -3.46
CA VAL A 99 -14.67 2.84 -2.66
C VAL A 99 -15.35 1.47 -2.74
N ALA A 100 -15.43 0.88 -3.92
CA ALA A 100 -16.05 -0.44 -4.11
C ALA A 100 -15.30 -1.53 -3.36
N LEU A 101 -13.96 -1.52 -3.39
CA LEU A 101 -13.14 -2.47 -2.65
C LEU A 101 -13.27 -2.28 -1.15
N ALA A 102 -13.22 -1.04 -0.66
CA ALA A 102 -13.40 -0.77 0.76
C ALA A 102 -14.80 -1.19 1.27
N ALA A 103 -15.84 -0.96 0.46
CA ALA A 103 -17.19 -1.40 0.78
C ALA A 103 -17.29 -2.94 0.79
N LEU A 104 -16.70 -3.60 -0.22
CA LEU A 104 -16.66 -5.06 -0.32
C LEU A 104 -15.91 -5.67 0.86
N THR A 105 -14.73 -5.16 1.22
CA THR A 105 -13.95 -5.70 2.34
C THR A 105 -14.67 -5.50 3.67
N THR A 106 -15.32 -4.35 3.85
CA THR A 106 -16.16 -4.09 5.03
C THR A 106 -17.33 -5.08 5.11
N ALA A 107 -18.04 -5.30 4.00
CA ALA A 107 -19.18 -6.21 3.94
C ALA A 107 -18.78 -7.67 4.22
N LEU A 108 -17.70 -8.15 3.58
CA LEU A 108 -17.19 -9.50 3.80
C LEU A 108 -16.76 -9.75 5.24
N THR A 109 -16.26 -8.71 5.92
CA THR A 109 -15.87 -8.78 7.34
C THR A 109 -17.07 -8.83 8.26
N ALA A 110 -18.04 -7.95 8.02
CA ALA A 110 -19.27 -7.91 8.80
C ALA A 110 -20.07 -9.23 8.68
N ALA A 111 -19.99 -9.88 7.52
CA ALA A 111 -20.62 -11.17 7.27
C ALA A 111 -19.83 -12.37 7.82
N ASP A 112 -18.70 -12.15 8.50
CA ASP A 112 -17.78 -13.20 8.95
C ASP A 112 -17.44 -14.21 7.84
N TRP A 113 -17.26 -13.74 6.61
CA TRP A 113 -17.07 -14.62 5.48
C TRP A 113 -15.79 -15.46 5.65
N HIS A 114 -15.92 -16.78 5.48
CA HIS A 114 -14.83 -17.75 5.70
C HIS A 114 -13.97 -18.03 4.46
N GLY A 115 -14.09 -17.19 3.42
CA GLY A 115 -13.31 -17.37 2.20
C GLY A 115 -13.81 -18.49 1.28
N ILE A 116 -13.01 -18.80 0.27
CA ILE A 116 -13.19 -19.96 -0.60
C ILE A 116 -12.15 -21.01 -0.18
N ARG A 117 -12.59 -22.10 0.45
CA ARG A 117 -11.71 -23.22 0.83
C ARG A 117 -11.46 -24.10 -0.39
N THR A 118 -10.32 -23.94 -1.03
CA THR A 118 -9.88 -24.80 -2.15
C THR A 118 -8.40 -25.10 -2.03
N THR A 119 -7.91 -26.12 -2.74
CA THR A 119 -6.48 -26.48 -2.79
C THR A 119 -5.61 -25.49 -3.56
N SER A 120 -6.19 -24.45 -4.15
CA SER A 120 -5.46 -23.45 -4.91
C SER A 120 -5.11 -22.26 -4.03
N ALA A 121 -3.81 -22.08 -3.77
CA ALA A 121 -3.30 -20.91 -3.05
C ALA A 121 -3.77 -19.59 -3.70
N VAL A 122 -3.92 -19.54 -5.03
CA VAL A 122 -4.42 -18.36 -5.74
C VAL A 122 -5.88 -18.07 -5.38
N VAL A 123 -6.72 -19.08 -5.28
CA VAL A 123 -8.15 -18.91 -4.94
C VAL A 123 -8.32 -18.63 -3.45
N GLU A 124 -7.43 -19.17 -2.61
CA GLU A 124 -7.41 -18.91 -1.18
C GLU A 124 -7.03 -17.45 -0.87
N THR A 125 -6.30 -16.77 -1.77
CA THR A 125 -5.96 -15.33 -1.61
C THR A 125 -7.17 -14.41 -1.65
N VAL A 126 -8.35 -14.89 -2.06
CA VAL A 126 -9.61 -14.15 -1.93
C VAL A 126 -9.93 -13.88 -0.44
N TYR A 127 -9.39 -14.68 0.49
CA TYR A 127 -9.46 -14.40 1.93
C TYR A 127 -8.83 -13.05 2.32
N LEU A 128 -7.87 -12.54 1.52
CA LEU A 128 -7.28 -11.20 1.71
C LEU A 128 -8.28 -10.05 1.47
N LEU A 129 -9.46 -10.34 0.90
CA LEU A 129 -10.54 -9.37 0.75
C LEU A 129 -11.34 -9.16 2.04
N ARG A 130 -11.18 -10.02 3.05
CA ARG A 130 -11.71 -9.71 4.38
C ARG A 130 -10.92 -8.52 4.94
N PHE A 131 -11.54 -7.69 5.76
CA PHE A 131 -10.89 -6.63 6.54
C PHE A 131 -9.95 -7.28 7.55
N ASN A 132 -8.81 -7.68 7.03
CA ASN A 132 -7.57 -7.91 7.74
C ASN A 132 -6.75 -6.61 7.62
N GLY A 133 -5.62 -6.57 8.30
CA GLY A 133 -4.66 -5.48 8.14
C GLY A 133 -4.19 -5.20 6.69
N ALA A 134 -4.56 -6.01 5.69
CA ALA A 134 -4.09 -5.97 4.31
C ALA A 134 -5.01 -5.17 3.38
N THR A 135 -6.26 -4.94 3.79
CA THR A 135 -7.24 -4.14 3.03
C THR A 135 -6.65 -2.86 2.43
N PRO A 136 -5.87 -2.05 3.18
CA PRO A 136 -5.27 -0.83 2.64
C PRO A 136 -4.27 -1.08 1.51
N LEU A 137 -3.53 -2.19 1.57
CA LEU A 137 -2.58 -2.59 0.54
C LEU A 137 -3.30 -2.98 -0.75
N VAL A 138 -4.36 -3.79 -0.64
CA VAL A 138 -5.19 -4.22 -1.77
C VAL A 138 -5.89 -3.02 -2.42
N VAL A 139 -6.53 -2.16 -1.61
CA VAL A 139 -7.18 -0.93 -2.09
C VAL A 139 -6.17 -0.05 -2.81
N SER A 140 -4.99 0.19 -2.23
CA SER A 140 -3.95 1.02 -2.85
C SER A 140 -3.44 0.42 -4.16
N ALA A 141 -3.15 -0.89 -4.18
CA ALA A 141 -2.62 -1.57 -5.36
C ALA A 141 -3.57 -1.50 -6.56
N LEU A 142 -4.85 -1.83 -6.35
CA LEU A 142 -5.84 -1.80 -7.42
C LEU A 142 -6.18 -0.38 -7.85
N THR A 143 -6.24 0.57 -6.92
CA THR A 143 -6.43 1.99 -7.24
C THR A 143 -5.31 2.51 -8.14
N LEU A 144 -4.05 2.21 -7.80
CA LEU A 144 -2.88 2.62 -8.58
C LEU A 144 -2.84 1.95 -9.96
N LEU A 145 -3.16 0.66 -10.05
CA LEU A 145 -3.20 -0.06 -11.32
C LEU A 145 -4.27 0.51 -12.25
N VAL A 146 -5.50 0.71 -11.76
CA VAL A 146 -6.57 1.34 -12.54
C VAL A 146 -6.20 2.76 -12.95
N LEU A 147 -5.54 3.52 -12.07
CA LEU A 147 -5.08 4.86 -12.40
C LEU A 147 -4.00 4.87 -13.48
N ALA A 148 -3.04 3.93 -13.43
CA ALA A 148 -2.00 3.81 -14.45
C ALA A 148 -2.59 3.49 -15.83
N LEU A 149 -3.57 2.59 -15.87
CA LEU A 149 -4.29 2.20 -17.08
C LEU A 149 -5.11 3.36 -17.66
N THR A 150 -5.87 4.07 -16.82
CA THR A 150 -6.69 5.23 -17.26
C THR A 150 -5.84 6.43 -17.70
N GLU A 151 -4.66 6.61 -17.10
CA GLU A 151 -3.68 7.60 -17.55
C GLU A 151 -2.90 7.15 -18.80
N ARG A 152 -3.01 5.88 -19.20
CA ARG A 152 -2.29 5.24 -20.32
C ARG A 152 -0.77 5.42 -20.19
N SER A 153 -0.24 5.25 -18.97
CA SER A 153 1.18 5.48 -18.72
C SER A 153 1.97 4.17 -18.70
N ALA A 154 2.72 3.92 -19.78
CA ALA A 154 3.61 2.75 -19.89
C ALA A 154 4.68 2.69 -18.79
N ALA A 155 5.07 3.83 -18.20
CA ALA A 155 6.04 3.88 -17.11
C ALA A 155 5.43 3.52 -15.75
N TRP A 156 4.17 3.94 -15.49
CA TRP A 156 3.52 3.70 -14.20
C TRP A 156 2.80 2.36 -14.10
N THR A 157 2.43 1.75 -15.22
CA THR A 157 1.88 0.38 -15.23
C THR A 157 2.82 -0.66 -14.60
N PRO A 158 4.11 -0.80 -15.01
CA PRO A 158 5.01 -1.77 -14.39
C PRO A 158 5.27 -1.46 -12.92
N PHE A 159 5.32 -0.18 -12.53
CA PHE A 159 5.40 0.21 -11.12
C PHE A 159 4.16 -0.26 -10.34
N ALA A 160 2.95 -0.02 -10.86
CA ALA A 160 1.72 -0.44 -10.20
C ALA A 160 1.63 -1.96 -10.07
N LEU A 161 2.06 -2.71 -11.09
CA LEU A 161 2.15 -4.17 -11.04
C LEU A 161 3.17 -4.65 -10.01
N GLY A 162 4.36 -4.06 -9.98
CA GLY A 162 5.39 -4.37 -8.98
C GLY A 162 4.92 -4.06 -7.56
N PHE A 163 4.22 -2.94 -7.38
CA PHE A 163 3.60 -2.59 -6.10
C PHE A 163 2.47 -3.56 -5.72
N ALA A 164 1.62 -3.98 -6.67
CA ALA A 164 0.57 -4.97 -6.39
C ALA A 164 1.16 -6.32 -5.97
N PHE A 165 2.27 -6.74 -6.59
CA PHE A 165 3.01 -7.93 -6.18
C PHE A 165 3.61 -7.76 -4.77
N LEU A 166 4.23 -6.61 -4.47
CA LEU A 166 4.75 -6.32 -3.14
C LEU A 166 3.64 -6.31 -2.08
N ALA A 167 2.50 -5.68 -2.39
CA ALA A 167 1.32 -5.65 -1.53
C ALA A 167 0.77 -7.06 -1.28
N TYR A 168 0.73 -7.91 -2.30
CA TYR A 168 0.37 -9.31 -2.17
C TYR A 168 1.31 -10.08 -1.25
N LEU A 169 2.63 -9.91 -1.44
CA LEU A 169 3.62 -10.57 -0.60
C LEU A 169 3.50 -10.12 0.86
N ALA A 170 3.39 -8.81 1.09
CA ALA A 170 3.19 -8.24 2.42
C ALA A 170 1.86 -8.67 3.06
N ALA A 171 0.84 -8.92 2.24
CA ALA A 171 -0.47 -9.37 2.70
C ALA A 171 -0.52 -10.84 3.08
N THR A 172 0.30 -11.67 2.42
CA THR A 172 0.20 -13.14 2.48
C THR A 172 1.33 -13.74 3.31
N TYR A 173 2.50 -13.12 3.33
CA TYR A 173 3.69 -13.64 3.97
C TYR A 173 4.13 -12.78 5.12
N ASP A 174 4.69 -13.45 6.12
CA ASP A 174 5.35 -12.77 7.19
C ASP A 174 6.70 -12.20 6.75
N SER A 175 6.98 -10.94 7.08
CA SER A 175 8.24 -10.28 6.71
C SER A 175 9.47 -11.01 7.24
N LEU A 176 9.44 -11.56 8.45
CA LEU A 176 10.58 -12.30 9.03
C LEU A 176 10.75 -13.66 8.36
N TYR A 177 9.67 -14.29 7.91
CA TYR A 177 9.76 -15.49 7.06
C TYR A 177 10.46 -15.19 5.74
N LEU A 178 10.09 -14.09 5.08
CA LEU A 178 10.74 -13.65 3.83
C LEU A 178 12.21 -13.31 4.05
N LEU A 179 12.55 -12.60 5.12
CA LEU A 179 13.94 -12.26 5.46
C LEU A 179 14.77 -13.50 5.81
N GLY A 180 14.18 -14.46 6.55
CA GLY A 180 14.81 -15.73 6.86
C GLY A 180 15.04 -16.59 5.61
N GLY A 181 14.09 -16.61 4.67
CA GLY A 181 14.25 -17.24 3.36
C GLY A 181 15.35 -16.63 2.49
N LEU A 182 15.69 -15.35 2.73
CA LEU A 182 16.82 -14.65 2.11
C LEU A 182 18.16 -14.87 2.85
N GLY A 183 18.17 -15.71 3.89
CA GLY A 183 19.37 -16.03 4.67
C GLY A 183 19.83 -14.92 5.63
N LEU A 184 18.97 -13.93 5.90
CA LEU A 184 19.29 -12.89 6.88
C LEU A 184 19.14 -13.44 8.31
N PRO A 185 20.04 -13.09 9.24
CA PRO A 185 19.93 -13.52 10.63
C PRO A 185 18.79 -12.76 11.31
N VAL A 186 17.60 -13.34 11.28
CA VAL A 186 16.43 -12.84 12.00
C VAL A 186 16.15 -13.77 13.15
N ASP A 187 16.25 -13.23 14.37
CA ASP A 187 15.98 -14.00 15.57
C ASP A 187 14.46 -14.16 15.74
N ALA A 188 13.95 -15.34 15.37
CA ALA A 188 12.53 -15.66 15.43
C ALA A 188 11.96 -15.66 16.88
N LEU A 189 12.86 -15.65 17.87
CA LEU A 189 12.56 -15.78 19.29
C LEU A 189 12.29 -14.42 19.98
N ALA A 190 12.58 -13.30 19.31
CA ALA A 190 12.55 -11.98 19.94
C ALA A 190 11.81 -10.94 19.08
N ASP A 191 10.47 -10.97 19.11
CA ASP A 191 9.64 -9.81 18.75
C ASP A 191 9.02 -9.14 20.00
N PRO A 192 9.84 -8.62 20.95
CA PRO A 192 9.34 -7.98 22.16
C PRO A 192 8.62 -6.66 21.90
N ALA A 193 8.70 -6.13 20.67
CA ALA A 193 8.09 -4.87 20.26
C ALA A 193 6.95 -5.01 19.24
N GLY A 194 6.60 -6.25 18.84
CA GLY A 194 5.55 -6.49 17.85
C GLY A 194 5.84 -5.90 16.47
N VAL A 195 7.12 -5.73 16.12
CA VAL A 195 7.59 -5.04 14.90
C VAL A 195 7.49 -5.88 13.64
N ARG A 196 7.29 -7.21 13.77
CA ARG A 196 7.16 -8.16 12.64
C ARG A 196 6.13 -7.71 11.60
N GLN A 197 5.01 -7.15 12.06
CA GLN A 197 3.91 -6.70 11.21
C GLN A 197 4.11 -5.28 10.65
N LEU A 198 4.96 -4.47 11.30
CA LEU A 198 5.29 -3.14 10.78
C LEU A 198 6.00 -3.23 9.44
N LEU A 199 6.88 -4.21 9.24
CA LEU A 199 7.63 -4.36 7.99
C LEU A 199 6.70 -4.66 6.80
N ASN A 200 5.61 -5.41 7.02
CA ASN A 200 4.60 -5.68 6.01
C ASN A 200 3.86 -4.42 5.55
N LEU A 201 3.82 -3.36 6.37
CA LEU A 201 3.21 -2.09 5.98
C LEU A 201 4.26 -1.03 5.57
N ALA A 202 5.41 -1.03 6.24
CA ALA A 202 6.49 -0.07 6.05
C ALA A 202 7.19 -0.26 4.70
N GLY A 203 7.39 -1.51 4.25
CA GLY A 203 7.95 -1.81 2.93
C GLY A 203 7.10 -1.21 1.80
N PRO A 204 5.80 -1.56 1.71
CA PRO A 204 4.88 -0.94 0.76
C PRO A 204 4.78 0.59 0.91
N ALA A 205 4.71 1.12 2.13
CA ALA A 205 4.69 2.57 2.36
C ALA A 205 5.93 3.26 1.78
N ALA A 206 7.12 2.74 2.07
CA ALA A 206 8.38 3.26 1.56
C ALA A 206 8.45 3.20 0.04
N ALA A 207 8.01 2.10 -0.58
CA ALA A 207 7.97 1.97 -2.04
C ALA A 207 7.11 3.06 -2.69
N LEU A 208 5.93 3.35 -2.12
CA LEU A 208 5.05 4.42 -2.60
C LEU A 208 5.64 5.81 -2.38
N LEU A 209 6.22 6.08 -1.21
CA LEU A 209 6.83 7.37 -0.89
C LEU A 209 8.03 7.67 -1.80
N VAL A 210 8.92 6.69 -2.00
CA VAL A 210 10.07 6.82 -2.90
C VAL A 210 9.60 6.99 -4.34
N GLY A 211 8.67 6.16 -4.82
CA GLY A 211 8.11 6.27 -6.17
C GLY A 211 7.46 7.64 -6.41
N GLY A 212 6.67 8.12 -5.45
CA GLY A 212 6.03 9.44 -5.51
C GLY A 212 7.04 10.59 -5.48
N GLY A 213 8.05 10.53 -4.62
CA GLY A 213 9.12 11.52 -4.55
C GLY A 213 9.90 11.63 -5.85
N LEU A 214 10.33 10.50 -6.42
CA LEU A 214 11.05 10.46 -7.70
C LEU A 214 10.19 10.98 -8.87
N ALA A 215 8.89 10.69 -8.87
CA ALA A 215 7.95 11.21 -9.87
C ALA A 215 7.86 12.75 -9.86
N LEU A 216 7.86 13.35 -8.67
CA LEU A 216 7.82 14.80 -8.52
C LEU A 216 9.16 15.44 -8.91
N LEU A 217 10.28 14.89 -8.43
CA LEU A 217 11.62 15.40 -8.73
C LEU A 217 11.94 15.37 -10.23
N SER A 218 11.62 14.27 -10.91
CA SER A 218 11.82 14.16 -12.37
C SER A 218 11.01 15.20 -13.16
N THR A 219 9.82 15.56 -12.67
CA THR A 219 9.00 16.61 -13.27
C THR A 219 9.68 17.98 -13.13
N GLU A 220 10.21 18.31 -11.96
CA GLU A 220 10.88 19.59 -11.72
C GLU A 220 12.14 19.75 -12.56
N LEU A 221 12.95 18.70 -12.67
CA LEU A 221 14.16 18.72 -13.51
C LEU A 221 13.82 18.99 -14.98
N THR A 222 12.77 18.35 -15.49
CA THR A 222 12.29 18.55 -16.87
C THR A 222 11.84 20.00 -17.10
N VAL A 223 11.16 20.62 -16.13
CA VAL A 223 10.72 22.01 -16.23
C VAL A 223 11.92 22.97 -16.24
N ARG A 224 12.90 22.75 -15.36
CA ARG A 224 14.12 23.59 -15.29
C ARG A 224 14.94 23.52 -16.58
N GLN A 225 15.12 22.33 -17.15
CA GLN A 225 15.86 22.17 -18.41
C GLN A 225 15.20 22.93 -19.58
N ARG A 226 13.88 22.89 -19.68
CA ARG A 226 13.15 23.64 -20.71
C ARG A 226 13.26 25.16 -20.53
N SER A 227 13.26 25.64 -19.30
CA SER A 227 13.46 27.06 -19.02
C SER A 227 14.83 27.54 -19.50
N LYS A 228 15.89 26.76 -19.23
CA LYS A 228 17.26 27.10 -19.66
C LYS A 228 17.41 27.09 -21.19
N ALA A 229 16.82 26.12 -21.88
CA ALA A 229 16.86 26.04 -23.34
C ALA A 229 16.14 27.23 -24.02
N ARG A 230 15.06 27.72 -23.42
CA ARG A 230 14.30 28.87 -23.95
C ARG A 230 15.06 30.19 -23.77
N THR A 231 15.83 30.33 -22.69
CA THR A 231 16.68 31.52 -22.49
C THR A 231 17.87 31.54 -23.44
N SER A 232 18.49 30.39 -23.73
CA SER A 232 19.63 30.31 -24.66
C SER A 232 19.24 30.58 -26.11
N SER A 233 18.01 30.26 -26.53
CA SER A 233 17.53 30.55 -27.89
C SER A 233 17.12 32.00 -28.13
N SER A 234 17.00 32.81 -27.07
CA SER A 234 16.62 34.23 -27.18
C SER A 234 17.84 35.16 -27.28
N THR A 235 19.03 34.65 -26.99
CA THR A 235 20.29 35.40 -26.97
C THR A 235 21.18 35.11 -28.18
N ALA A 236 20.76 34.19 -29.06
CA ALA A 236 21.40 33.87 -30.33
C ALA A 236 20.53 34.39 -31.47
#